data_AF-A0A498DZY4-F1
#
_entry.id   AF-A0A498DZY4-F1
#
_cell.length_a   1.000
_cell.length_b   1.000
_cell.length_c   1.000
_cell.angle_alpha   90.00
_cell.angle_beta   90.00
_cell.angle_gamma   90.00
#
_symmetry.space_group_name_H-M   'P 1'
#
loop_
_entity.id
_entity.type
_entity.pdbx_description
1 polymer ?
#
loop_
_entity_poly.entity_id
_entity_poly.type
_entity_poly.pdbx_seq_one_letter_code
_entity_poly.pdbx_strand_id
1 'polypeptide(L)'
;MFGALKLKQKVFASFFIVGLFATAIAGHSYYSFDNVLNNFKGFVDFSNRAQVNLELVRNVSEIQRQALIYTYEGHQSAAEQVHTLYDGMRLTLHGGENLESVHADLIRKHLQSYMQAFEQLQKQRDLQPS
;
A
#
# COMPACT_ATOMS: atom_id res chain seq x y z
N MET A 1 11.58 57.98 14.48
CA MET A 1 10.64 58.97 13.90
C MET A 1 9.20 58.68 14.36
N PHE A 2 8.86 58.92 15.63
CA PHE A 2 7.49 58.79 16.15
C PHE A 2 7.09 59.99 17.03
N GLY A 3 7.48 61.19 16.61
CA GLY A 3 7.02 62.44 17.23
C GLY A 3 5.62 62.80 16.74
N ALA A 4 4.68 62.93 17.68
CA ALA A 4 3.33 63.51 17.53
C ALA A 4 2.19 62.69 16.88
N LEU A 5 2.12 61.36 17.07
CA LEU A 5 0.86 60.62 16.86
C LEU A 5 -0.06 60.75 18.10
N LYS A 6 -1.32 61.12 17.89
CA LYS A 6 -2.34 61.20 18.96
C LYS A 6 -2.55 59.81 19.58
N LEU A 7 -2.82 59.74 20.90
CA LEU A 7 -2.94 58.48 21.65
C LEU A 7 -3.88 57.46 20.97
N LYS A 8 -5.01 57.94 20.42
CA LYS A 8 -5.97 57.11 19.66
C LYS A 8 -5.36 56.43 18.43
N GLN A 9 -4.46 57.11 17.71
CA GLN A 9 -3.78 56.54 16.53
C GLN A 9 -2.75 55.48 16.93
N LYS A 10 -2.05 55.67 18.06
CA LYS A 10 -1.13 54.64 18.59
C LYS A 10 -1.87 53.36 18.98
N VAL A 11 -3.01 53.49 19.65
CA VAL A 11 -3.87 52.35 20.04
C VAL A 11 -4.41 51.63 18.80
N PHE A 12 -4.90 52.37 17.81
CA PHE A 12 -5.39 51.78 16.56
C PHE A 12 -4.26 51.07 15.79
N ALA A 13 -3.07 51.66 15.71
CA ALA A 13 -1.91 51.05 15.09
C ALA A 13 -1.49 49.75 15.79
N SER A 14 -1.52 49.69 17.12
CA SER A 14 -1.23 48.44 17.84
C SER A 14 -2.26 47.35 17.55
N PHE A 15 -3.56 47.68 17.49
CA PHE A 15 -4.59 46.70 17.13
C PHE A 15 -4.43 46.20 15.69
N PHE A 16 -4.07 47.09 14.76
CA PHE A 16 -3.82 46.72 13.37
C PHE A 16 -2.61 45.77 13.24
N ILE A 17 -1.53 46.04 13.96
CA ILE A 17 -0.34 45.18 13.99
C ILE A 17 -0.68 43.80 14.58
N VAL A 18 -1.40 43.76 15.70
CA VAL A 18 -1.83 42.48 16.31
C VAL A 18 -2.73 41.69 15.36
N GLY A 19 -3.64 42.36 14.66
CA GLY A 19 -4.48 41.75 13.64
C GLY A 19 -3.66 41.13 12.50
N LEU A 20 -2.66 41.86 11.98
CA LEU A 20 -1.75 41.34 10.97
C LEU A 20 -0.99 40.10 11.44
N PHE A 21 -0.45 40.12 12.67
CA PHE A 21 0.22 38.94 13.23
C PHE A 21 -0.73 37.76 13.38
N ALA A 22 -1.95 37.98 13.87
CA ALA A 22 -2.96 36.93 14.00
C ALA A 22 -3.32 36.31 12.65
N THR A 23 -3.50 37.14 11.61
CA THR A 23 -3.76 36.66 10.24
C THR A 23 -2.57 35.90 9.66
N ALA A 24 -1.34 36.39 9.88
CA ALA A 24 -0.13 35.71 9.42
C ALA A 24 0.03 34.33 10.08
N ILE A 25 -0.21 34.24 11.39
CA ILE A 25 -0.21 32.97 12.12
C ILE A 25 -1.29 32.05 11.57
N ALA A 26 -2.52 32.53 11.41
CA ALA A 26 -3.62 31.72 10.88
C ALA A 26 -3.32 31.18 9.46
N GLY A 27 -2.78 32.04 8.59
CA GLY A 27 -2.37 31.65 7.24
C GLY A 27 -1.25 30.61 7.23
N HIS A 28 -0.22 30.80 8.06
CA HIS A 28 0.87 29.85 8.19
C HIS A 28 0.40 28.52 8.79
N SER A 29 -0.46 28.56 9.80
CA SER A 29 -1.08 27.37 10.38
C SER A 29 -1.89 26.61 9.32
N TYR A 30 -2.71 27.30 8.54
CA TYR A 30 -3.49 26.69 7.46
C TYR A 30 -2.59 25.96 6.46
N TYR A 31 -1.54 26.62 5.96
CA TYR A 31 -0.60 26.01 5.02
C TYR A 31 0.15 24.83 5.64
N SER A 32 0.55 24.93 6.91
CA SER A 32 1.20 23.84 7.64
C SER A 32 0.28 22.63 7.78
N PHE A 33 -0.99 22.85 8.15
CA PHE A 33 -1.97 21.78 8.26
C PHE A 33 -2.25 21.10 6.92
N ASP A 34 -2.35 21.87 5.83
CA ASP A 34 -2.55 21.31 4.49
C ASP A 34 -1.38 20.40 4.08
N ASN A 35 -0.14 20.85 4.31
CA ASN A 35 1.05 20.04 4.05
C ASN A 35 1.09 18.76 4.90
N VAL A 36 0.77 18.85 6.19
CA VAL A 36 0.71 17.68 7.08
C VAL A 36 -0.35 16.70 6.61
N LEU A 37 -1.52 17.19 6.20
CA LEU A 37 -2.60 16.34 5.70
C LEU A 37 -2.20 15.62 4.40
N ASN A 38 -1.55 16.33 3.48
CA ASN A 38 -1.06 15.75 2.23
C ASN A 38 0.03 14.70 2.48
N ASN A 39 0.96 14.97 3.39
CA ASN A 39 1.97 14.00 3.81
C ASN A 39 1.35 12.77 4.48
N PHE A 40 0.33 12.97 5.33
CA PHE A 40 -0.38 11.88 5.99
C PHE A 40 -1.10 10.98 4.99
N LYS A 41 -1.78 11.55 3.98
CA LYS A 41 -2.38 10.77 2.88
C LYS A 41 -1.31 9.96 2.15
N GLY A 42 -0.19 10.59 1.79
CA GLY A 42 0.93 9.90 1.14
C GLY A 42 1.49 8.75 1.98
N PHE A 43 1.59 8.93 3.30
CA PHE A 43 1.99 7.87 4.23
C PHE A 43 0.98 6.72 4.29
N VAL A 44 -0.32 7.02 4.38
CA VAL A 44 -1.39 6.00 4.37
C VAL A 44 -1.35 5.19 3.08
N ASP A 45 -1.22 5.85 1.93
CA ASP A 45 -1.14 5.19 0.63
C ASP A 45 0.11 4.31 0.53
N PHE A 46 1.26 4.80 0.99
CA PHE A 46 2.47 4.00 1.05
C PHE A 46 2.33 2.80 1.99
N SER A 47 1.74 2.98 3.17
CA SER A 47 1.54 1.90 4.13
C SER A 47 0.61 0.82 3.60
N ASN A 48 -0.49 1.21 2.93
CA ASN A 48 -1.40 0.28 2.27
C ASN A 48 -0.67 -0.52 1.17
N ARG A 49 0.14 0.14 0.35
CA ARG A 49 0.97 -0.52 -0.66
C ARG A 49 1.97 -1.51 -0.04
N ALA A 50 2.64 -1.11 1.04
CA ALA A 50 3.60 -1.95 1.74
C ALA A 50 2.91 -3.20 2.34
N GLN A 51 1.72 -3.05 2.92
CA GLN A 51 0.95 -4.15 3.45
C GLN A 51 0.58 -5.17 2.36
N VAL A 52 0.09 -4.70 1.22
CA VAL A 52 -0.24 -5.57 0.07
C VAL A 52 0.99 -6.32 -0.44
N ASN A 53 2.15 -5.65 -0.54
CA ASN A 53 3.40 -6.29 -0.95
C ASN A 53 3.87 -7.36 0.04
N LEU A 54 3.79 -7.10 1.35
CA LEU A 54 4.15 -8.07 2.38
C LEU A 54 3.23 -9.29 2.34
N GLU A 55 1.93 -9.08 2.11
CA GLU A 55 0.96 -10.16 1.95
C GLU A 55 1.27 -11.02 0.72
N LEU A 56 1.58 -10.42 -0.42
CA LEU A 56 2.00 -11.12 -1.63
C LEU A 56 3.25 -11.98 -1.37
N VAL A 57 4.29 -11.40 -0.74
CA VAL A 57 5.52 -12.14 -0.41
C VAL A 57 5.22 -13.33 0.49
N ARG A 58 4.39 -13.14 1.53
CA ARG A 58 3.97 -14.22 2.42
C ARG A 58 3.24 -15.33 1.65
N ASN A 59 2.31 -14.97 0.77
CA ASN A 59 1.52 -15.92 -0.01
C ASN A 59 2.38 -16.70 -1.01
N VAL A 60 3.43 -16.08 -1.58
CA VAL A 60 4.41 -16.78 -2.43
C VAL A 60 5.15 -17.85 -1.64
N SER A 61 5.68 -17.51 -0.45
CA SER A 61 6.36 -18.49 0.40
C SER A 61 5.43 -19.63 0.81
N GLU A 62 4.16 -19.32 1.10
CA GLU A 62 3.18 -20.33 1.48
C GLU A 62 2.81 -21.23 0.30
N ILE A 63 2.62 -20.70 -0.91
CA ILE A 63 2.42 -21.53 -2.12
C ILE A 63 3.57 -22.50 -2.30
N GLN A 64 4.81 -22.01 -2.20
CA GLN A 64 6.00 -22.86 -2.36
C GLN A 64 6.02 -23.98 -1.34
N ARG A 65 5.69 -23.67 -0.07
CA ARG A 65 5.59 -24.66 1.01
C ARG A 65 4.53 -25.72 0.70
N GLN A 66 3.34 -25.32 0.28
CA GLN A 66 2.23 -26.22 0.01
C GLN A 66 2.47 -27.09 -1.23
N ALA A 67 3.05 -26.52 -2.28
CA ALA A 67 3.45 -27.29 -3.44
C ALA A 67 4.52 -28.33 -3.11
N LEU A 68 5.45 -28.00 -2.20
CA LEU A 68 6.45 -28.94 -1.71
C LEU A 68 5.81 -30.10 -0.93
N ILE A 69 4.89 -29.79 -0.01
CA ILE A 69 4.10 -30.79 0.73
C ILE A 69 3.33 -31.68 -0.24
N TYR A 70 2.64 -31.11 -1.23
CA TYR A 70 1.94 -31.88 -2.24
C TYR A 70 2.89 -32.76 -3.06
N THR A 71 4.06 -32.26 -3.42
CA THR A 71 5.05 -33.00 -4.23
C THR A 71 5.62 -34.20 -3.46
N TYR A 72 5.91 -34.06 -2.17
CA TYR A 72 6.49 -35.15 -1.39
C TYR A 72 5.44 -36.08 -0.80
N GLU A 73 4.40 -35.53 -0.19
CA GLU A 73 3.44 -36.29 0.60
C GLU A 73 2.17 -36.63 -0.22
N GLY A 74 1.82 -35.83 -1.22
CA GLY A 74 0.64 -36.08 -2.08
C GLY A 74 -0.71 -35.71 -1.48
N HIS A 75 -0.70 -34.92 -0.41
CA HIS A 75 -1.92 -34.53 0.28
C HIS A 75 -2.74 -33.59 -0.62
N GLN A 76 -3.94 -34.03 -1.01
CA GLN A 76 -4.86 -33.21 -1.81
C GLN A 76 -5.20 -31.86 -1.14
N SER A 77 -5.24 -31.82 0.20
CA SER A 77 -5.41 -30.58 0.95
C SER A 77 -4.32 -29.54 0.70
N ALA A 78 -3.09 -29.98 0.40
CA ALA A 78 -1.99 -29.08 0.05
C ALA A 78 -2.16 -28.53 -1.37
N ALA A 79 -2.64 -29.35 -2.32
CA ALA A 79 -3.01 -28.90 -3.66
C ALA A 79 -4.13 -27.85 -3.62
N GLU A 80 -5.20 -28.09 -2.87
CA GLU A 80 -6.30 -27.14 -2.68
C GLU A 80 -5.81 -25.81 -2.08
N GLN A 81 -4.86 -25.86 -1.13
CA GLN A 81 -4.24 -24.65 -0.59
C GLN A 81 -3.44 -23.87 -1.64
N VAL A 82 -2.69 -24.55 -2.52
CA VAL A 82 -1.99 -23.88 -3.64
C VAL A 82 -2.99 -23.15 -4.54
N HIS A 83 -4.10 -23.78 -4.93
CA HIS A 83 -5.15 -23.15 -5.73
C HIS A 83 -5.78 -21.93 -5.01
N THR A 84 -6.11 -22.09 -3.73
CA THR A 84 -6.72 -21.01 -2.92
C THR A 84 -5.80 -19.80 -2.82
N LEU A 85 -4.51 -20.03 -2.57
CA LEU A 85 -3.52 -18.96 -2.49
C LEU A 85 -3.28 -18.31 -3.85
N TYR A 86 -3.29 -19.09 -4.94
CA TYR A 86 -3.15 -18.58 -6.30
C TYR A 86 -4.29 -17.64 -6.65
N ASP A 87 -5.54 -18.05 -6.38
CA ASP A 87 -6.72 -17.23 -6.63
C ASP A 87 -6.72 -15.97 -5.78
N GLY A 88 -6.34 -16.06 -4.50
CA GLY A 88 -6.19 -14.91 -3.62
C GLY A 88 -5.18 -13.91 -4.16
N MET A 89 -3.99 -14.37 -4.55
CA MET A 89 -2.97 -13.49 -5.15
C MET A 89 -3.40 -12.90 -6.48
N ARG A 90 -4.10 -13.66 -7.33
CA ARG A 90 -4.64 -13.16 -8.60
C ARG A 90 -5.65 -12.03 -8.36
N LEU A 91 -6.54 -12.19 -7.38
CA LEU A 91 -7.50 -11.14 -6.99
C LEU A 91 -6.79 -9.88 -6.49
N THR A 92 -5.80 -10.03 -5.61
CA THR A 92 -4.98 -8.90 -5.11
C THR A 92 -4.27 -8.16 -6.26
N LEU A 93 -3.76 -8.90 -7.26
CA LEU A 93 -3.08 -8.34 -8.44
C LEU A 93 -4.04 -7.76 -9.51
N HIS A 94 -5.34 -8.02 -9.43
CA HIS A 94 -6.36 -7.45 -10.33
C HIS A 94 -7.17 -6.31 -9.70
N GLY A 95 -7.40 -6.36 -8.39
CA GLY A 95 -8.17 -5.35 -7.65
C GLY A 95 -7.35 -4.15 -7.16
N GLY A 96 -6.01 -4.23 -7.21
CA GLY A 96 -5.15 -3.16 -6.69
C GLY A 96 -4.86 -2.07 -7.72
N GLU A 97 -5.56 -0.92 -7.64
CA GLU A 97 -5.10 0.34 -8.26
C GLU A 97 -3.72 0.81 -7.71
N ASN A 98 -3.23 0.14 -6.66
CA ASN A 98 -2.12 0.56 -5.83
C ASN A 98 -0.78 -0.15 -6.10
N LEU A 99 -0.74 -1.18 -6.95
CA LEU A 99 0.53 -1.78 -7.37
C LEU A 99 0.99 -1.10 -8.67
N GLU A 100 2.24 -0.62 -8.70
CA GLU A 100 2.84 -0.12 -9.95
C GLU A 100 2.66 -1.17 -11.05
N SER A 101 1.96 -0.79 -12.12
CA SER A 101 1.44 -1.71 -13.14
C SER A 101 2.50 -2.63 -13.73
N VAL A 102 3.73 -2.13 -13.89
CA VAL A 102 4.86 -2.86 -14.47
C VAL A 102 5.26 -4.07 -13.63
N HIS A 103 5.34 -3.92 -12.30
CA HIS A 103 5.72 -5.02 -11.40
C HIS A 103 4.57 -6.00 -11.21
N ALA A 104 3.33 -5.49 -11.14
CA ALA A 104 2.13 -6.33 -11.03
C ALA A 104 1.98 -7.28 -12.23
N ASP A 105 2.23 -6.80 -13.44
CA ASP A 105 2.12 -7.62 -14.66
C ASP A 105 3.18 -8.73 -14.71
N LEU A 106 4.40 -8.42 -14.28
CA LEU A 106 5.48 -9.41 -14.21
C LEU A 106 5.17 -10.49 -13.16
N ILE A 107 4.72 -10.09 -11.97
CA ILE A 107 4.30 -11.02 -10.91
C ILE A 107 3.15 -11.89 -11.42
N ARG A 108 2.15 -11.31 -12.09
CA ARG A 108 1.01 -12.06 -12.64
C ARG A 108 1.45 -13.11 -13.65
N LYS A 109 2.36 -12.76 -14.56
CA LYS A 109 2.93 -13.71 -15.54
C LYS A 109 3.66 -14.86 -14.84
N HIS A 110 4.52 -14.56 -13.88
CA HIS A 110 5.24 -15.61 -13.13
C HIS A 110 4.31 -16.49 -12.32
N LEU A 111 3.30 -15.92 -11.67
CA LEU A 111 2.29 -16.64 -10.91
C LEU A 111 1.48 -17.59 -11.82
N GLN A 112 1.10 -17.13 -13.01
CA GLN A 112 0.43 -17.96 -14.00
C GLN A 112 1.30 -19.12 -14.49
N SER A 113 2.56 -18.85 -14.85
CA SER A 113 3.50 -19.89 -15.28
C SER A 113 3.74 -20.92 -14.17
N TYR A 114 3.86 -20.46 -12.93
CA TYR A 114 3.98 -21.33 -11.76
C TYR A 114 2.76 -22.25 -11.62
N MET A 115 1.56 -21.70 -11.71
CA MET A 115 0.32 -22.47 -11.60
C MET A 115 0.21 -23.52 -12.71
N GLN A 116 0.55 -23.17 -13.94
CA GLN A 116 0.60 -24.11 -15.06
C GLN A 116 1.56 -25.27 -14.81
N ALA A 117 2.75 -24.99 -14.27
CA ALA A 117 3.72 -26.02 -13.91
C ALA A 117 3.19 -26.92 -12.77
N PHE A 118 2.51 -26.33 -11.78
CA PHE A 118 1.92 -27.08 -10.69
C PHE A 118 0.79 -28.01 -11.15
N GLU A 119 -0.10 -27.55 -12.04
CA GLU A 119 -1.15 -28.39 -12.64
C GLU A 119 -0.57 -29.54 -13.48
N GLN A 120 0.56 -29.32 -14.16
CA GLN A 120 1.26 -30.40 -14.86
C GLN A 120 1.82 -31.44 -13.88
N LEU A 121 2.38 -30.98 -12.75
CA LEU A 121 2.86 -31.86 -11.68
C LEU A 121 1.72 -32.69 -11.08
N GLN A 122 0.57 -32.07 -10.82
CA GLN A 122 -0.64 -32.79 -10.37
C GLN A 122 -1.03 -33.90 -11.34
N LYS A 123 -1.15 -33.57 -12.63
CA LYS A 123 -1.48 -34.56 -13.68
C LYS A 123 -0.47 -35.69 -13.74
N GLN A 124 0.83 -35.39 -13.62
CA GLN A 124 1.87 -36.43 -13.63
C GLN A 124 1.78 -37.35 -12.42
N ARG A 125 1.50 -36.80 -11.25
CA ARG A 125 1.34 -37.58 -10.01
C ARG A 125 0.08 -38.43 -10.05
N ASP A 126 -1.04 -37.89 -10.53
CA ASP A 126 -2.30 -38.65 -10.67
C ASP A 126 -2.18 -39.81 -11.67
N LEU A 127 -1.25 -39.71 -12.63
CA LEU A 127 -0.93 -40.78 -13.58
C LEU A 127 0.08 -41.81 -13.04
N GLN A 128 0.77 -41.52 -11.94
CA GLN A 128 1.65 -42.47 -11.25
C GLN A 128 0.86 -43.11 -10.09
N PRO A 129 0.33 -44.34 -10.26
CA PRO A 129 -0.28 -45.05 -9.16
C PRO A 129 0.80 -45.30 -8.09
N SER A 130 0.55 -44.78 -6.88
CA SER A 130 1.28 -45.10 -5.65
C SER A 130 1.24 -46.59 -5.35
#